data_AF-A0A9P3GJY3-F1
#
_entry.id   AF-A0A9P3GJY3-F1
#
_cell.length_a   1.000
_cell.length_b   1.000
_cell.length_c   1.000
_cell.angle_alpha   90.00
_cell.angle_beta   90.00
_cell.angle_gamma   90.00
#
_symmetry.space_group_name_H-M   'P 1'
#
loop_
_entity.id
_entity.type
_entity.pdbx_description
1 polymer ?
#
loop_
_entity_poly.entity_id
_entity_poly.type
_entity_poly.pdbx_seq_one_letter_code
_entity_poly.pdbx_strand_id
1 'polypeptide(L)'
;MSHELSRVTANAHPQLDSREDEHSSTQHPPPEDHPAKSKSKPIPDTDWPGPVPSKQGGDTERDFLNKPPYNWTSDEFAPKYVSECWCGNIVFEFHGDPVDAKLCHCRHCQHLHGAPFQWAVIFPKTSVRMTKNEDNSLHFFSTAKRSDEHYVPCKVSCDQCRSPIFDEGRNTVLAYPSSFKFKDGKVPPDFQPTAHIFYSQRVMEIHDGVPKWSGHKGQSELMQELTAEEGRLGPRAAPTSQVV
;
A
#
# COMPACT_ATOMS: atom_id res chain seq x y z
N MET A 1 -21.24 35.17 -16.54
CA MET A 1 -20.16 34.21 -16.82
C MET A 1 -20.14 33.21 -15.68
N SER A 2 -20.75 32.06 -15.87
CA SER A 2 -20.78 30.98 -14.88
C SER A 2 -19.36 30.43 -14.73
N HIS A 3 -18.77 30.59 -13.55
CA HIS A 3 -17.60 29.79 -13.18
C HIS A 3 -18.06 28.34 -13.10
N GLU A 4 -17.79 27.60 -14.16
CA GLU A 4 -17.80 26.15 -14.14
C GLU A 4 -16.74 25.77 -13.09
N LEU A 5 -17.20 25.45 -11.88
CA LEU A 5 -16.38 24.74 -10.92
C LEU A 5 -16.03 23.43 -11.61
N SER A 6 -14.85 23.36 -12.22
CA SER A 6 -14.26 22.11 -12.67
C SER A 6 -14.27 21.21 -11.44
N ARG A 7 -15.28 20.35 -11.34
CA ARG A 7 -15.39 19.40 -10.26
C ARG A 7 -14.08 18.64 -10.27
N VAL A 8 -13.35 18.67 -9.15
CA VAL A 8 -12.15 17.87 -8.97
C VAL A 8 -12.55 16.44 -9.34
N THR A 9 -12.02 15.94 -10.46
CA THR A 9 -12.25 14.57 -10.87
C THR A 9 -11.52 13.70 -9.86
N ALA A 10 -12.25 13.17 -8.88
CA ALA A 10 -11.71 12.27 -7.88
C ALA A 10 -11.39 10.93 -8.57
N ASN A 11 -10.24 10.86 -9.22
CA ASN A 11 -9.70 9.62 -9.75
C ASN A 11 -8.30 9.46 -9.17
N ALA A 12 -8.11 8.43 -8.34
CA ALA A 12 -6.80 8.08 -7.78
C ALA A 12 -5.78 7.70 -8.89
N HIS A 13 -6.26 7.41 -10.10
CA HIS A 13 -5.47 7.10 -11.28
C HIS A 13 -5.74 8.13 -12.40
N PRO A 14 -5.13 9.32 -12.35
CA PRO A 14 -5.43 10.44 -13.26
C PRO A 14 -5.08 10.20 -14.75
N GLN A 15 -4.52 9.02 -15.08
CA GLN A 15 -4.08 8.66 -16.43
C GLN A 15 -4.98 7.63 -17.12
N LEU A 16 -6.07 7.19 -16.48
CA LEU A 16 -6.97 6.17 -17.02
C LEU A 16 -8.30 6.79 -17.46
N ASP A 17 -8.84 6.27 -18.57
CA ASP A 17 -10.18 6.63 -19.05
C ASP A 17 -11.22 6.24 -18.00
N SER A 18 -11.87 7.25 -17.40
CA SER A 18 -12.86 7.04 -16.35
C SER A 18 -14.24 6.73 -16.91
N ARG A 19 -14.99 5.82 -16.28
CA ARG A 19 -16.41 5.59 -16.52
C ARG A 19 -17.19 5.52 -15.20
N GLU A 20 -18.50 5.69 -15.25
CA GLU A 20 -19.39 5.27 -14.15
C GLU A 20 -19.55 3.75 -14.28
N ASP A 21 -19.37 3.00 -13.20
CA ASP A 21 -19.56 1.55 -13.17
C ASP A 21 -20.71 1.16 -12.23
N GLU A 22 -21.08 -0.12 -12.20
CA GLU A 22 -22.11 -0.59 -11.28
C GLU A 22 -21.69 -0.46 -9.80
N HIS A 23 -20.39 -0.35 -9.51
CA HIS A 23 -19.79 -0.49 -8.18
C HIS A 23 -19.41 0.80 -7.46
N SER A 24 -19.40 1.93 -8.18
CA SER A 24 -19.11 3.24 -7.64
C SER A 24 -19.65 4.34 -8.55
N SER A 25 -20.32 5.30 -7.91
CA SER A 25 -20.78 6.53 -8.57
C SER A 25 -19.65 7.54 -8.83
N THR A 26 -18.44 7.27 -8.33
CA THR A 26 -17.23 8.05 -8.61
C THR A 26 -16.71 7.66 -9.98
N GLN A 27 -16.14 8.58 -10.77
CA GLN A 27 -15.56 8.25 -12.08
C GLN A 27 -14.23 7.50 -11.90
N HIS A 28 -14.16 6.25 -12.35
CA HIS A 28 -12.98 5.40 -12.21
C HIS A 28 -12.89 4.36 -13.32
N PRO A 29 -11.74 3.69 -13.50
CA PRO A 29 -11.65 2.53 -14.39
C PRO A 29 -12.55 1.41 -13.83
N PRO A 30 -13.26 0.62 -14.67
CA PRO A 30 -14.00 -0.58 -14.22
C PRO A 30 -13.15 -1.53 -13.35
N PRO A 31 -13.69 -2.39 -12.46
CA PRO A 31 -12.93 -3.32 -11.61
C PRO A 31 -11.97 -4.22 -12.42
N GLU A 32 -12.38 -4.62 -13.62
CA GLU A 32 -11.61 -5.36 -14.62
C GLU A 32 -10.59 -4.51 -15.41
N ASP A 33 -10.84 -3.21 -15.55
CA ASP A 33 -10.02 -2.23 -16.28
C ASP A 33 -9.14 -1.36 -15.36
N HIS A 34 -9.36 -1.46 -14.06
CA HIS A 34 -8.39 -1.04 -13.08
C HIS A 34 -7.10 -1.75 -13.42
N PRO A 35 -5.94 -1.13 -13.16
CA PRO A 35 -4.68 -1.81 -13.27
C PRO A 35 -4.57 -2.81 -12.11
N ALA A 36 -5.43 -3.84 -12.06
CA ALA A 36 -4.89 -5.17 -12.01
C ALA A 36 -3.87 -5.21 -13.15
N LYS A 37 -2.61 -4.87 -12.83
CA LYS A 37 -1.47 -5.01 -13.73
C LYS A 37 -1.59 -6.44 -14.27
N SER A 38 -2.13 -6.58 -15.49
CA SER A 38 -2.70 -7.84 -15.99
C SER A 38 -1.64 -8.93 -16.20
N LYS A 39 -0.38 -8.52 -16.04
CA LYS A 39 0.78 -9.36 -15.84
C LYS A 39 1.42 -8.90 -14.54
N SER A 40 1.64 -9.81 -13.59
CA SER A 40 2.52 -9.52 -12.46
C SER A 40 3.78 -8.88 -13.03
N LYS A 41 4.14 -7.66 -12.60
CA LYS A 41 5.42 -7.07 -13.02
C LYS A 41 6.49 -8.13 -12.79
N PRO A 42 7.37 -8.40 -13.76
CA PRO A 42 8.46 -9.31 -13.52
C PRO A 42 9.19 -8.83 -12.27
N ILE A 43 9.40 -9.75 -11.33
CA ILE A 43 10.23 -9.47 -10.16
C ILE A 43 11.59 -9.09 -10.73
N PRO A 44 12.12 -7.88 -10.46
CA PRO A 44 13.42 -7.50 -10.95
C PRO A 44 14.44 -8.50 -10.43
N ASP A 45 15.29 -9.00 -11.33
CA ASP A 45 16.44 -9.80 -10.91
C ASP A 45 17.39 -8.86 -10.17
N THR A 46 17.72 -9.24 -8.94
CA THR A 46 18.61 -8.46 -8.09
C THR A 46 19.91 -9.19 -7.81
N ASP A 47 20.16 -10.30 -8.51
CA ASP A 47 21.32 -11.18 -8.31
C ASP A 47 21.48 -11.62 -6.85
N TRP A 48 20.35 -11.82 -6.14
CA TRP A 48 20.39 -12.39 -4.80
C TRP A 48 20.70 -13.90 -4.92
N PRO A 49 21.84 -14.38 -4.40
CA PRO A 49 22.31 -15.74 -4.68
C PRO A 49 21.58 -16.82 -3.87
N GLY A 50 20.76 -16.41 -2.89
CA GLY A 50 20.07 -17.30 -1.96
C GLY A 50 18.58 -17.48 -2.26
N PRO A 51 17.89 -18.34 -1.50
CA PRO A 51 16.43 -18.35 -1.50
C PRO A 51 15.88 -17.03 -0.91
N VAL A 52 14.64 -16.68 -1.26
CA VAL A 52 13.94 -15.55 -0.63
C VAL A 52 13.85 -15.78 0.89
N PRO A 53 14.40 -14.87 1.71
CA PRO A 53 14.34 -15.00 3.16
C PRO A 53 12.90 -14.91 3.69
N SER A 54 12.67 -15.59 4.79
CA SER A 54 11.49 -15.74 5.63
C SER A 54 10.27 -16.20 4.87
N LYS A 55 10.50 -16.98 3.79
CA LYS A 55 9.48 -17.53 2.90
C LYS A 55 8.41 -18.36 3.62
N GLN A 56 8.79 -19.07 4.68
CA GLN A 56 7.86 -19.86 5.50
C GLN A 56 7.24 -19.05 6.65
N GLY A 57 7.73 -17.83 6.90
CA GLY A 57 7.41 -17.02 8.07
C GLY A 57 8.10 -17.50 9.34
N GLY A 58 7.75 -16.86 10.46
CA GLY A 58 8.31 -17.14 11.77
C GLY A 58 9.65 -16.45 12.03
N ASP A 59 10.36 -16.96 13.03
CA ASP A 59 11.63 -16.48 13.61
C ASP A 59 12.79 -17.49 13.38
N THR A 60 12.55 -18.53 12.58
CA THR A 60 13.49 -19.64 12.39
C THR A 60 14.75 -19.25 11.61
N GLU A 61 14.71 -18.10 10.93
CA GLU A 61 15.84 -17.59 10.18
C GLU A 61 16.86 -16.91 11.08
N ARG A 62 17.88 -17.68 11.44
CA ARG A 62 19.10 -17.13 12.03
C ARG A 62 19.71 -16.10 11.08
N ASP A 63 20.27 -15.05 11.68
CA ASP A 63 20.97 -13.97 10.98
C ASP A 63 20.10 -13.26 9.93
N PHE A 64 18.78 -13.16 10.17
CA PHE A 64 17.84 -12.51 9.23
C PHE A 64 18.28 -11.08 8.87
N LEU A 65 18.93 -10.36 9.79
CA LEU A 65 19.48 -9.02 9.55
C LEU A 65 20.57 -8.98 8.47
N ASN A 66 21.21 -10.10 8.15
CA ASN A 66 22.22 -10.23 7.09
C ASN A 66 21.63 -10.75 5.76
N LYS A 67 20.31 -10.60 5.59
CA LYS A 67 19.55 -11.07 4.44
C LYS A 67 18.51 -10.02 4.02
N PRO A 68 18.00 -10.06 2.77
CA PRO A 68 16.90 -9.19 2.37
C PRO A 68 15.68 -9.30 3.32
N PRO A 69 15.04 -8.17 3.70
CA PRO A 69 15.21 -6.82 3.17
C PRO A 69 16.24 -5.95 3.94
N TYR A 70 17.08 -6.56 4.78
CA TYR A 70 18.03 -5.86 5.65
C TYR A 70 19.37 -5.70 4.96
N ASN A 71 20.45 -6.26 5.51
CA ASN A 71 21.80 -6.05 5.01
C ASN A 71 22.16 -7.08 3.94
N TRP A 72 22.36 -6.62 2.70
CA TRP A 72 22.93 -7.41 1.60
C TRP A 72 23.37 -6.49 0.45
N THR A 73 24.19 -7.01 -0.45
CA THR A 73 24.79 -6.27 -1.57
C THR A 73 24.64 -7.04 -2.88
N SER A 74 24.55 -6.30 -3.98
CA SER A 74 24.54 -6.82 -5.34
C SER A 74 24.97 -5.71 -6.29
N ASP A 75 25.70 -6.05 -7.35
CA ASP A 75 26.10 -5.13 -8.42
C ASP A 75 24.90 -4.73 -9.29
N GLU A 76 23.86 -5.58 -9.36
CA GLU A 76 22.62 -5.32 -10.09
C GLU A 76 21.64 -4.43 -9.29
N PHE A 77 21.87 -4.23 -7.99
CA PHE A 77 20.96 -3.44 -7.17
C PHE A 77 21.09 -1.92 -7.44
N ALA A 78 20.22 -1.41 -8.32
CA ALA A 78 20.04 0.02 -8.54
C ALA A 78 18.88 0.61 -7.69
N PRO A 79 19.13 1.47 -6.69
CA PRO A 79 18.08 2.07 -5.87
C PRO A 79 17.25 3.06 -6.69
N LYS A 80 15.95 2.81 -6.80
CA LYS A 80 14.96 3.71 -7.44
C LYS A 80 14.23 4.58 -6.43
N TYR A 81 13.92 4.01 -5.26
CA TYR A 81 13.24 4.71 -4.17
C TYR A 81 14.01 4.59 -2.86
N VAL A 82 13.84 5.58 -2.00
CA VAL A 82 14.42 5.62 -0.65
C VAL A 82 13.31 5.90 0.34
N SER A 83 13.28 5.15 1.44
CA SER A 83 12.45 5.45 2.59
C SER A 83 13.29 5.70 3.84
N GLU A 84 12.77 6.53 4.73
CA GLU A 84 13.36 6.76 6.04
C GLU A 84 12.31 6.91 7.13
N CYS A 85 12.71 6.65 8.37
CA CYS A 85 11.91 7.04 9.52
C CYS A 85 11.96 8.57 9.73
N TRP A 86 11.03 9.13 10.51
CA TRP A 86 10.94 10.58 10.71
C TRP A 86 12.22 11.22 11.26
N CYS A 87 12.93 10.53 12.16
CA CYS A 87 14.22 11.01 12.69
C CYS A 87 15.43 10.74 11.79
N GLY A 88 15.28 9.96 10.71
CA GLY A 88 16.36 9.61 9.80
C GLY A 88 17.35 8.55 10.31
N ASN A 89 17.11 7.92 11.47
CA ASN A 89 17.98 6.86 12.01
C ASN A 89 17.92 5.57 11.19
N ILE A 90 16.79 5.32 10.52
CA ILE A 90 16.56 4.13 9.70
C ILE A 90 16.35 4.57 8.26
N VAL A 91 17.09 3.98 7.34
CA VAL A 91 16.95 4.22 5.89
C VAL A 91 16.95 2.90 5.14
N PHE A 92 16.01 2.77 4.21
CA PHE A 92 15.92 1.67 3.27
C PHE A 92 15.96 2.16 1.83
N GLU A 93 16.54 1.35 0.95
CA GLU A 93 16.54 1.53 -0.49
C GLU A 93 15.72 0.45 -1.16
N PHE A 94 15.04 0.82 -2.25
CA PHE A 94 14.17 -0.06 -3.02
C PHE A 94 14.60 -0.06 -4.49
N HIS A 95 14.84 -1.25 -5.03
CA HIS A 95 15.13 -1.49 -6.44
C HIS A 95 13.82 -1.68 -7.22
N GLY A 96 13.77 -1.12 -8.43
CA GLY A 96 12.68 -1.37 -9.37
C GLY A 96 11.34 -0.79 -8.91
N ASP A 97 10.25 -1.23 -9.54
CA ASP A 97 8.90 -0.77 -9.22
C ASP A 97 8.12 -1.74 -8.35
N PRO A 98 7.19 -1.22 -7.54
CA PRO A 98 6.33 -2.09 -6.76
C PRO A 98 5.43 -2.94 -7.65
N VAL A 99 5.18 -4.16 -7.18
CA VAL A 99 4.33 -5.12 -7.87
C VAL A 99 2.85 -4.80 -7.70
N ASP A 100 2.47 -4.18 -6.59
CA ASP A 100 1.08 -3.79 -6.29
C ASP A 100 1.03 -2.78 -5.13
N ALA A 101 -0.12 -2.14 -4.92
CA ALA A 101 -0.38 -1.25 -3.78
C ALA A 101 -1.83 -1.39 -3.30
N LYS A 102 -2.07 -1.34 -1.98
CA LYS A 102 -3.38 -1.58 -1.38
C LYS A 102 -3.64 -0.67 -0.17
N LEU A 103 -4.91 -0.38 0.08
CA LEU A 103 -5.40 0.25 1.31
C LEU A 103 -6.04 -0.83 2.20
N CYS A 104 -5.45 -1.12 3.36
CA CYS A 104 -5.94 -2.13 4.29
C CYS A 104 -6.73 -1.52 5.44
N HIS A 105 -7.98 -1.98 5.59
CA HIS A 105 -8.94 -1.48 6.58
C HIS A 105 -9.10 -2.42 7.78
N CYS A 106 -8.27 -3.45 7.94
CA CYS A 106 -8.44 -4.37 9.07
C CYS A 106 -8.14 -3.68 10.41
N ARG A 107 -8.76 -4.16 11.51
CA ARG A 107 -8.58 -3.56 12.83
C ARG A 107 -7.12 -3.51 13.28
N HIS A 108 -6.30 -4.51 12.97
CA HIS A 108 -4.87 -4.48 13.32
C HIS A 108 -4.15 -3.31 12.65
N CYS A 109 -4.38 -3.10 11.35
CA CYS A 109 -3.80 -2.00 10.60
C CYS A 109 -4.27 -0.65 11.15
N GLN A 110 -5.56 -0.51 11.48
CA GLN A 110 -6.08 0.72 12.08
C GLN A 110 -5.40 1.07 13.40
N HIS A 111 -5.31 0.09 14.33
CA HIS A 111 -4.73 0.32 15.66
C HIS A 111 -3.23 0.59 15.59
N LEU A 112 -2.48 -0.19 14.81
CA LEU A 112 -1.02 -0.10 14.76
C LEU A 112 -0.52 1.15 14.04
N HIS A 113 -1.31 1.68 13.10
CA HIS A 113 -0.97 2.90 12.38
C HIS A 113 -1.59 4.16 13.00
N GLY A 114 -2.56 4.01 13.92
CA GLY A 114 -3.35 5.13 14.42
C GLY A 114 -4.11 5.85 13.30
N ALA A 115 -4.52 5.13 12.25
CA ALA A 115 -5.08 5.67 11.02
C ALA A 115 -6.35 4.91 10.59
N PRO A 116 -7.26 5.52 9.81
CA PRO A 116 -8.46 4.83 9.30
C PRO A 116 -8.15 3.58 8.45
N PHE A 117 -6.98 3.55 7.81
CA PHE A 117 -6.46 2.44 7.03
C PHE A 117 -4.94 2.54 6.89
N GLN A 118 -4.31 1.42 6.55
CA GLN A 118 -2.90 1.37 6.16
C GLN A 118 -2.78 1.43 4.64
N TRP A 119 -1.94 2.32 4.11
CA TRP A 119 -1.49 2.25 2.72
C TRP A 119 -0.18 1.48 2.62
N ALA A 120 -0.18 0.37 1.89
CA ALA A 120 1.00 -0.44 1.65
C ALA A 120 1.28 -0.63 0.16
N VAL A 121 2.55 -0.49 -0.20
CA VAL A 121 3.11 -0.70 -1.52
C VAL A 121 4.05 -1.90 -1.45
N ILE A 122 3.86 -2.85 -2.36
CA ILE A 122 4.41 -4.20 -2.25
C ILE A 122 5.66 -4.33 -3.12
N PHE A 123 6.77 -4.69 -2.50
CA PHE A 123 8.04 -5.01 -3.16
C PHE A 123 8.45 -6.45 -2.84
N PRO A 124 9.14 -7.15 -3.76
CA PRO A 124 9.88 -8.37 -3.42
C PRO A 124 10.92 -8.07 -2.33
N LYS A 125 11.17 -9.01 -1.41
CA LYS A 125 12.16 -8.78 -0.33
C LYS A 125 13.56 -8.50 -0.87
N THR A 126 13.94 -9.21 -1.94
CA THR A 126 15.21 -9.03 -2.64
C THR A 126 15.31 -7.70 -3.38
N SER A 127 14.22 -6.93 -3.48
CA SER A 127 14.25 -5.58 -4.04
C SER A 127 14.40 -4.50 -2.97
N VAL A 128 14.70 -4.86 -1.73
CA VAL A 128 14.80 -3.93 -0.59
C VAL A 128 16.08 -4.20 0.19
N ARG A 129 16.79 -3.16 0.60
CA ARG A 129 17.93 -3.26 1.53
C ARG A 129 17.93 -2.12 2.53
N MET A 130 18.41 -2.38 3.73
CA MET A 130 18.64 -1.36 4.76
C MET A 130 20.03 -0.74 4.54
N THR A 131 20.10 0.59 4.48
CA THR A 131 21.37 1.32 4.32
C THR A 131 21.78 2.08 5.56
N LYS A 132 20.87 2.29 6.51
CA LYS A 132 21.16 2.95 7.80
C LYS A 132 20.31 2.35 8.91
N ASN A 133 20.94 2.08 10.05
CA ASN A 133 20.31 1.72 11.33
C ASN A 133 21.11 2.32 12.49
N GLU A 134 20.99 3.62 12.68
CA GLU A 134 21.67 4.35 13.75
C GLU A 134 21.08 3.98 15.12
N ASP A 135 21.95 3.88 16.13
CA ASP A 135 21.60 3.50 17.51
C ASP A 135 20.80 2.21 17.66
N ASN A 136 20.91 1.27 16.71
CA ASN A 136 20.07 0.07 16.64
C ASN A 136 18.57 0.39 16.73
N SER A 137 18.15 1.47 16.08
CA SER A 137 16.77 1.98 16.16
C SER A 137 15.73 1.06 15.50
N LEU A 138 16.10 0.01 14.79
CA LEU A 138 15.17 -0.91 14.13
C LEU A 138 14.35 -1.73 15.14
N HIS A 139 13.03 -1.65 15.05
CA HIS A 139 12.10 -2.33 15.95
C HIS A 139 11.11 -3.21 15.19
N PHE A 140 10.85 -4.40 15.74
CA PHE A 140 9.91 -5.39 15.21
C PHE A 140 8.69 -5.52 16.12
N PHE A 141 7.53 -5.80 15.53
CA PHE A 141 6.36 -6.22 16.30
C PHE A 141 5.57 -7.28 15.57
N SER A 142 5.44 -8.46 16.18
CA SER A 142 4.62 -9.54 15.63
C SER A 142 3.20 -9.46 16.18
N THR A 143 2.22 -9.21 15.31
CA THR A 143 0.80 -9.25 15.71
C THR A 143 0.35 -10.66 16.09
N ALA A 144 0.98 -11.69 15.54
CA ALA A 144 0.66 -13.09 15.83
C ALA A 144 1.13 -13.49 17.24
N LYS A 145 2.33 -13.06 17.64
CA LYS A 145 2.91 -13.35 18.96
C LYS A 145 2.55 -12.32 20.02
N ARG A 146 2.14 -11.12 19.61
CA ARG A 146 1.95 -9.94 20.48
C ARG A 146 3.22 -9.59 21.27
N SER A 147 4.36 -9.71 20.61
CA SER A 147 5.70 -9.44 21.14
C SER A 147 6.51 -8.60 20.16
N ASP A 148 7.61 -8.02 20.66
CA ASP A 148 8.62 -7.25 19.93
C ASP A 148 9.65 -8.14 19.19
N GLU A 149 9.30 -9.40 18.94
CA GLU A 149 10.15 -10.37 18.26
C GLU A 149 10.02 -10.27 16.73
N HIS A 150 11.12 -10.59 16.05
CA HIS A 150 11.12 -10.82 14.61
C HIS A 150 10.43 -12.15 14.27
N TYR A 151 9.10 -12.13 14.18
CA TYR A 151 8.28 -13.28 13.77
C TYR A 151 7.41 -12.87 12.58
N VAL A 152 7.87 -13.20 11.37
CA VAL A 152 7.24 -12.79 10.10
C VAL A 152 5.90 -13.51 9.85
N PRO A 153 4.82 -12.84 9.43
CA PRO A 153 4.75 -11.40 9.14
C PRO A 153 4.82 -10.52 10.38
N CYS A 154 5.65 -9.47 10.34
CA CYS A 154 5.82 -8.52 11.44
C CYS A 154 5.84 -7.07 10.94
N LYS A 155 5.58 -6.13 11.85
CA LYS A 155 5.71 -4.69 11.62
C LYS A 155 7.16 -4.27 11.83
N VAL A 156 7.67 -3.41 10.96
CA VAL A 156 8.98 -2.79 11.08
C VAL A 156 8.82 -1.29 11.27
N SER A 157 9.46 -0.76 12.31
CA SER A 157 9.30 0.61 12.77
C SER A 157 10.61 1.13 13.39
N CYS A 158 10.65 2.43 13.68
CA CYS A 158 11.76 3.04 14.42
C CYS A 158 11.49 3.08 15.93
N ASP A 159 12.41 2.60 16.75
CA ASP A 159 12.32 2.64 18.21
C ASP A 159 12.46 4.07 18.78
N GLN A 160 13.13 4.97 18.06
CA GLN A 160 13.31 6.35 18.51
C GLN A 160 12.08 7.22 18.23
N CYS A 161 11.68 7.35 16.96
CA CYS A 161 10.57 8.21 16.55
C CYS A 161 9.24 7.48 16.36
N ARG A 162 9.20 6.15 16.53
CA ARG A 162 8.01 5.31 16.37
C ARG A 162 7.41 5.30 14.96
N SER A 163 8.08 5.90 13.98
CA SER A 163 7.60 5.91 12.59
C SER A 163 7.48 4.47 12.05
N PRO A 164 6.31 4.08 11.55
CA PRO A 164 6.14 2.81 10.84
C PRO A 164 6.84 2.90 9.47
N ILE A 165 7.53 1.83 9.05
CA ILE A 165 8.29 1.79 7.78
C ILE A 165 7.70 0.80 6.78
N PHE A 166 7.53 -0.46 7.20
CA PHE A 166 6.89 -1.49 6.38
C PHE A 166 6.38 -2.68 7.21
N ASP A 167 5.54 -3.54 6.61
CA ASP A 167 5.41 -4.92 7.07
C ASP A 167 6.43 -5.80 6.37
N GLU A 168 7.19 -6.58 7.12
CA GLU A 168 7.91 -7.70 6.53
C GLU A 168 6.94 -8.86 6.40
N GLY A 169 6.60 -9.23 5.16
CA GLY A 169 5.85 -10.43 4.84
C GLY A 169 6.77 -11.63 4.56
N ARG A 170 6.16 -12.76 4.21
CA ARG A 170 6.90 -13.99 3.90
C ARG A 170 7.79 -13.87 2.67
N ASN A 171 7.28 -13.27 1.60
CA ASN A 171 7.99 -13.13 0.32
C ASN A 171 8.21 -11.68 -0.11
N THR A 172 7.53 -10.75 0.55
CA THR A 172 7.41 -9.36 0.12
C THR A 172 7.55 -8.42 1.31
N VAL A 173 8.01 -7.21 1.03
CA VAL A 173 7.90 -6.05 1.91
C VAL A 173 6.64 -5.27 1.52
N LEU A 174 5.83 -4.90 2.50
CA LEU A 174 4.68 -4.00 2.32
C LEU A 174 5.07 -2.63 2.88
N ALA A 175 5.73 -1.82 2.06
CA ALA A 175 6.28 -0.53 2.44
C ALA A 175 5.23 0.57 2.51
N TYR A 176 5.36 1.48 3.47
CA TYR A 176 4.39 2.55 3.65
C TYR A 176 4.84 3.82 2.92
N PRO A 177 4.05 4.34 1.95
CA PRO A 177 4.42 5.51 1.15
C PRO A 177 4.78 6.76 1.97
N SER A 178 4.22 6.90 3.16
CA SER A 178 4.52 8.02 4.07
C SER A 178 5.98 8.08 4.54
N SER A 179 6.73 6.97 4.46
CA SER A 179 8.16 6.94 4.78
C SER A 179 9.07 7.29 3.59
N PHE A 180 8.54 7.40 2.37
CA PHE A 180 9.36 7.58 1.17
C PHE A 180 9.74 9.04 0.90
N LYS A 181 10.96 9.25 0.41
CA LYS A 181 11.42 10.53 -0.12
C LYS A 181 11.11 10.62 -1.62
N PHE A 182 10.10 11.40 -1.96
CA PHE A 182 9.81 11.74 -3.36
C PHE A 182 10.45 13.08 -3.72
N LYS A 183 11.29 13.11 -4.77
CA LYS A 183 12.07 14.29 -5.19
C LYS A 183 11.22 15.56 -5.35
N ASP A 184 10.00 15.42 -5.85
CA ASP A 184 9.09 16.54 -6.12
C ASP A 184 7.90 16.58 -5.15
N GLY A 185 7.94 15.81 -4.05
CA GLY A 185 6.82 15.63 -3.13
C GLY A 185 5.60 14.91 -3.73
N LYS A 186 5.71 14.41 -4.96
CA LYS A 186 4.63 13.72 -5.67
C LYS A 186 4.79 12.21 -5.57
N VAL A 187 3.73 11.55 -5.13
CA VAL A 187 3.69 10.08 -5.08
C VAL A 187 3.63 9.53 -6.52
N PRO A 188 4.53 8.59 -6.91
CA PRO A 188 4.54 8.00 -8.24
C PRO A 188 3.23 7.27 -8.57
N PRO A 189 2.79 7.22 -9.85
CA PRO A 189 1.62 6.45 -10.26
C PRO A 189 1.68 4.98 -9.83
N ASP A 190 2.87 4.38 -9.81
CA ASP A 190 3.07 2.99 -9.41
C ASP A 190 2.75 2.69 -7.93
N PHE A 191 2.67 3.72 -7.09
CA PHE A 191 2.32 3.60 -5.67
C PHE A 191 0.79 3.69 -5.46
N GLN A 192 0.03 4.12 -6.48
CA GLN A 192 -1.40 4.31 -6.36
C GLN A 192 -2.10 2.98 -6.07
N PRO A 193 -3.02 2.94 -5.08
CA PRO A 193 -3.66 1.71 -4.67
C PRO A 193 -4.54 1.13 -5.78
N THR A 194 -4.54 -0.20 -5.87
CA THR A 194 -5.34 -0.95 -6.83
C THR A 194 -6.56 -1.61 -6.18
N ALA A 195 -6.69 -1.52 -4.85
CA ALA A 195 -7.82 -2.03 -4.09
C ALA A 195 -7.80 -1.49 -2.64
N HIS A 196 -9.00 -1.39 -2.06
CA HIS A 196 -9.19 -1.46 -0.63
C HIS A 196 -9.45 -2.92 -0.24
N ILE A 197 -8.81 -3.38 0.83
CA ILE A 197 -9.00 -4.72 1.38
C ILE A 197 -9.49 -4.64 2.83
N PHE A 198 -10.25 -5.64 3.25
CA PHE A 198 -10.92 -5.67 4.55
C PHE A 198 -11.85 -4.47 4.79
N TYR A 199 -12.45 -3.94 3.71
CA TYR A 199 -13.22 -2.71 3.72
C TYR A 199 -14.53 -2.81 4.52
N SER A 200 -15.00 -4.03 4.80
CA SER A 200 -16.08 -4.31 5.75
C SER A 200 -15.79 -3.79 7.18
N GLN A 201 -14.52 -3.59 7.53
CA GLN A 201 -14.08 -3.12 8.85
C GLN A 201 -13.75 -1.63 8.90
N ARG A 202 -13.99 -0.89 7.80
CA ARG A 202 -13.70 0.54 7.70
C ARG A 202 -14.36 1.35 8.82
N VAL A 203 -13.72 2.47 9.17
CA VAL A 203 -14.25 3.43 10.16
C VAL A 203 -14.76 4.71 9.51
N MET A 204 -14.57 4.86 8.20
CA MET A 204 -15.11 5.94 7.39
C MET A 204 -15.29 5.45 5.95
N GLU A 205 -16.21 6.07 5.22
CA GLU A 205 -16.36 5.84 3.79
C GLU A 205 -15.27 6.55 2.98
N ILE A 206 -14.80 5.87 1.93
CA ILE A 206 -13.83 6.38 0.97
C ILE A 206 -14.42 6.27 -0.44
N HIS A 207 -14.68 7.44 -1.03
CA HIS A 207 -15.21 7.60 -2.38
C HIS A 207 -14.08 8.04 -3.32
N ASP A 208 -13.23 7.08 -3.70
CA ASP A 208 -12.07 7.33 -4.56
C ASP A 208 -12.10 6.51 -5.85
N GLY A 209 -13.15 5.71 -6.04
CA GLY A 209 -13.31 4.84 -7.20
C GLY A 209 -12.26 3.72 -7.25
N VAL A 210 -11.61 3.37 -6.15
CA VAL A 210 -10.72 2.20 -6.09
C VAL A 210 -11.52 0.98 -5.62
N PRO A 211 -11.37 -0.25 -6.16
CA PRO A 211 -12.27 -1.36 -5.86
C PRO A 211 -12.23 -1.73 -4.37
N LYS A 212 -13.41 -1.91 -3.76
CA LYS A 212 -13.56 -2.15 -2.32
C LYS A 212 -13.84 -3.63 -2.03
N TRP A 213 -12.90 -4.35 -1.42
CA TRP A 213 -13.07 -5.77 -1.11
C TRP A 213 -13.37 -5.97 0.38
N SER A 214 -14.38 -6.80 0.70
CA SER A 214 -14.78 -7.08 2.09
C SER A 214 -13.69 -7.78 2.89
N GLY A 215 -12.79 -8.50 2.21
CA GLY A 215 -11.58 -9.14 2.71
C GLY A 215 -10.40 -8.95 1.73
N HIS A 216 -9.77 -10.04 1.29
CA HIS A 216 -8.68 -9.98 0.31
C HIS A 216 -9.18 -9.71 -1.13
N LYS A 217 -8.40 -8.93 -1.88
CA LYS A 217 -8.62 -8.66 -3.31
C LYS A 217 -8.75 -9.97 -4.10
N GLY A 218 -9.82 -10.12 -4.87
CA GLY A 218 -10.07 -11.29 -5.72
C GLY A 218 -10.48 -12.57 -4.98
N GLN A 219 -10.62 -12.53 -3.65
CA GLN A 219 -10.94 -13.69 -2.81
C GLN A 219 -12.12 -13.44 -1.87
N SER A 220 -12.72 -12.26 -1.94
CA SER A 220 -13.81 -11.84 -1.08
C SER A 220 -14.87 -11.11 -1.90
N GLU A 221 -15.94 -10.67 -1.26
CA GLU A 221 -16.98 -9.90 -1.92
C GLU A 221 -16.45 -8.53 -2.35
N LEU A 222 -16.71 -8.16 -3.62
CA LEU A 222 -16.53 -6.80 -4.10
C LEU A 222 -17.72 -5.97 -3.61
N MET A 223 -17.45 -5.02 -2.73
CA MET A 223 -18.42 -4.16 -2.09
C MET A 223 -18.70 -2.92 -2.94
N GLN A 224 -19.96 -2.51 -2.92
CA GLN A 224 -20.42 -1.26 -3.49
C GLN A 224 -19.88 -0.05 -2.70
N GLU A 225 -19.40 0.99 -3.38
CA GLU A 225 -19.29 2.30 -2.74
C GLU A 225 -20.69 2.81 -2.39
N LEU A 226 -20.92 3.16 -1.12
CA LEU A 226 -22.23 3.68 -0.70
C LEU A 226 -22.65 4.84 -1.61
N THR A 227 -23.86 4.72 -2.17
CA THR A 227 -24.42 5.79 -2.97
C THR A 227 -24.90 6.92 -2.06
N ALA A 228 -25.03 8.13 -2.63
CA ALA A 228 -25.54 9.29 -1.89
C ALA A 228 -26.94 9.05 -1.27
N GLU A 229 -27.72 8.12 -1.82
CA GLU A 229 -29.06 7.75 -1.33
C GLU A 229 -29.03 6.94 -0.03
N GLU A 230 -27.95 6.19 0.23
CA GLU A 230 -27.83 5.31 1.39
C GLU A 230 -27.06 5.94 2.57
N GLY A 231 -26.50 7.16 2.46
CA GLY A 231 -25.72 7.75 3.58
C GLY A 231 -25.02 9.12 3.46
N ARG A 232 -25.34 9.98 2.47
CA ARG A 232 -25.12 11.45 2.33
C ARG A 232 -23.75 12.12 2.61
N LEU A 233 -23.13 12.61 1.51
CA LEU A 233 -22.77 14.03 1.33
C LEU A 233 -23.43 14.57 0.04
N GLY A 234 -24.47 15.41 0.19
CA GLY A 234 -25.02 16.32 -0.85
C GLY A 234 -25.92 15.72 -1.96
N PRO A 235 -27.00 16.40 -2.40
CA PRO A 235 -27.98 15.83 -3.31
C PRO A 235 -27.48 15.83 -4.76
N ARG A 236 -27.56 14.69 -5.46
CA ARG A 236 -27.51 14.69 -6.92
C ARG A 236 -28.90 15.14 -7.38
N ALA A 237 -28.98 16.32 -8.00
CA ALA A 237 -30.19 16.79 -8.65
C ALA A 237 -30.65 15.74 -9.67
N ALA A 238 -31.90 15.29 -9.55
CA ALA A 238 -32.52 14.45 -10.56
C ALA A 238 -32.56 15.23 -11.88
N PRO A 239 -32.13 14.67 -13.02
CA PRO A 239 -32.59 15.17 -14.31
C PRO A 239 -34.09 14.90 -14.35
N THR A 240 -34.86 15.97 -14.34
CA THR A 240 -36.28 15.98 -14.71
C THR A 240 -36.46 15.17 -15.99
N SER A 241 -37.18 14.05 -15.88
CA SER A 241 -37.84 13.46 -17.03
C SER A 241 -38.86 14.48 -17.55
N GLN A 242 -38.54 15.15 -18.64
CA GLN A 242 -39.58 15.66 -19.52
C GLN A 242 -39.86 14.58 -20.55
N VAL A 243 -40.93 13.85 -20.28
CA VAL A 243 -41.75 13.19 -21.29
C VAL A 243 -42.73 14.25 -21.79
N VAL A 244 -42.90 14.25 -23.13
CA VAL A 244 -43.73 15.08 -24.02
C VAL A 244 -43.11 16.41 -24.46
#